data_AF-F0UFY8-F1
#
_entry.id   AF-F0UFY8-F1
#
_cell.length_a   1.000
_cell.length_b   1.000
_cell.length_c   1.000
_cell.angle_alpha   90.00
_cell.angle_beta   90.00
_cell.angle_gamma   90.00
#
_symmetry.space_group_name_H-M   'P 1'
#
loop_
_entity.id
_entity.type
_entity.pdbx_description
1 polymer ?
#
loop_
_entity_poly.entity_id
_entity_poly.type
_entity_poly.pdbx_seq_one_letter_code
_entity_poly.pdbx_strand_id
1 'polypeptide(L)'
;MEQHELCEALFRTQRIKVFQCLPEARHACEELLHEVAAYLCGRYPEVFEIDNNAVSIKKTGKVYRLGDPISRLEPLEVAARLAMEDLSIVLENEAGQSYLAATASLFPVGWCAMERIGYTIAQMHGPVPLWHKKTEFSVNKLVIARH
;
A
#
# COMPACT_ATOMS: atom_id res chain seq x y z
N MET A 1 8.15 -18.76 -4.10
CA MET A 1 8.96 -18.67 -2.87
C MET A 1 9.96 -17.54 -2.97
N GLU A 2 10.79 -17.51 -4.02
CA GLU A 2 11.82 -16.48 -4.24
C GLU A 2 11.31 -15.04 -4.09
N GLN A 3 10.18 -14.67 -4.72
CA GLN A 3 9.60 -13.33 -4.58
C GLN A 3 9.17 -13.01 -3.15
N HIS A 4 8.59 -13.98 -2.42
CA HIS A 4 8.14 -13.78 -1.05
C HIS A 4 9.32 -13.60 -0.09
N GLU A 5 10.42 -14.33 -0.32
CA GLU A 5 11.68 -14.17 0.42
C GLU A 5 12.33 -12.81 0.13
N LEU A 6 12.28 -12.34 -1.12
CA LEU A 6 12.75 -11.01 -1.48
C LEU A 6 11.93 -9.91 -0.82
N CYS A 7 10.59 -10.03 -0.81
CA CYS A 7 9.71 -9.11 -0.10
C CYS A 7 10.07 -9.01 1.39
N GLU A 8 10.25 -10.16 2.06
CA GLU A 8 10.68 -10.24 3.45
C GLU A 8 12.04 -9.56 3.68
N ALA A 9 13.01 -9.85 2.79
CA ALA A 9 14.34 -9.27 2.87
C ALA A 9 14.30 -7.74 2.73
N LEU A 10 13.49 -7.20 1.80
CA LEU A 10 13.35 -5.76 1.59
C LEU A 10 12.71 -5.06 2.78
N PHE A 11 11.61 -5.58 3.32
CA PHE A 11 11.00 -5.01 4.54
C PHE A 11 11.94 -5.03 5.74
N ARG A 12 12.82 -6.04 5.84
CA ARG A 12 13.79 -6.16 6.93
C ARG A 12 14.99 -5.24 6.76
N THR A 13 15.54 -5.15 5.55
CA THR A 13 16.86 -4.52 5.31
C THR A 13 16.79 -3.13 4.69
N GLN A 14 15.68 -2.80 4.03
CA GLN A 14 15.48 -1.55 3.30
C GLN A 14 14.14 -0.89 3.65
N ARG A 15 13.62 -1.11 4.86
CA ARG A 15 12.30 -0.66 5.31
C ARG A 15 11.97 0.76 4.87
N ILE A 16 12.84 1.73 5.15
CA ILE A 16 12.59 3.15 4.85
C ILE A 16 12.41 3.44 3.36
N LYS A 17 13.03 2.61 2.49
CA LYS A 17 12.96 2.76 1.03
C LYS A 17 11.71 2.12 0.45
N VAL A 18 11.15 1.10 1.11
CA VAL A 18 10.00 0.35 0.59
C VAL A 18 8.70 0.65 1.34
N PHE A 19 8.79 1.27 2.51
CA PHE A 19 7.65 1.55 3.36
C PHE A 19 7.74 2.95 3.95
N GLN A 20 6.68 3.74 3.77
CA GLN A 20 6.45 5.00 4.45
C GLN A 20 4.96 5.14 4.76
N CYS A 21 4.63 5.72 5.92
CA CYS A 21 3.26 6.02 6.30
C CYS A 21 3.23 7.30 7.13
N LEU A 22 2.50 8.31 6.67
CA LEU A 22 2.24 9.49 7.48
C LEU A 22 1.20 9.16 8.56
N PRO A 23 1.25 9.83 9.74
CA PRO A 23 0.37 9.51 10.86
C PRO A 23 -1.13 9.53 10.49
N GLU A 24 -1.55 10.50 9.68
CA GLU A 24 -2.94 10.67 9.25
C GLU A 24 -3.43 9.54 8.33
N ALA A 25 -2.53 8.82 7.65
CA ALA A 25 -2.88 7.73 6.76
C ALA A 25 -3.12 6.40 7.48
N ARG A 26 -2.78 6.30 8.78
CA ARG A 26 -2.80 5.03 9.52
C ARG A 26 -4.17 4.35 9.50
N HIS A 27 -5.24 5.13 9.64
CA HIS A 27 -6.60 4.57 9.62
C HIS A 27 -6.98 4.02 8.24
N ALA A 28 -6.68 4.75 7.16
CA ALA A 28 -6.90 4.27 5.80
C ALA A 28 -6.08 3.01 5.48
N CYS A 29 -4.87 2.88 6.05
CA CYS A 29 -4.09 1.64 5.97
C CYS A 29 -4.77 0.45 6.68
N GLU A 30 -5.43 0.69 7.82
CA GLU A 30 -6.21 -0.35 8.52
C GLU A 30 -7.42 -0.77 7.70
N GLU A 31 -8.17 0.17 7.13
CA GLU A 31 -9.30 -0.12 6.24
C GLU A 31 -8.86 -0.95 5.04
N LEU A 32 -7.79 -0.52 4.34
CA LEU A 32 -7.25 -1.26 3.20
C LEU A 32 -6.84 -2.69 3.58
N LEU A 33 -6.22 -2.89 4.75
CA LEU A 33 -5.85 -4.22 5.23
C LEU A 33 -7.08 -5.13 5.37
N HIS A 34 -8.19 -4.61 5.92
CA HIS A 34 -9.43 -5.38 6.04
C HIS A 34 -10.03 -5.72 4.67
N GLU A 35 -10.04 -4.77 3.72
CA GLU A 35 -10.51 -5.00 2.36
C GLU A 35 -9.68 -6.06 1.62
N VAL A 36 -8.35 -5.97 1.72
CA VAL A 36 -7.44 -6.97 1.14
C VAL A 36 -7.68 -8.35 1.74
N ALA A 37 -7.80 -8.44 3.07
CA ALA A 37 -8.07 -9.69 3.76
C ALA A 37 -9.41 -10.30 3.34
N ALA A 38 -10.48 -9.50 3.32
CA ALA A 38 -11.81 -9.94 2.91
C ALA A 38 -11.82 -10.42 1.46
N TYR A 39 -11.20 -9.66 0.54
CA TYR A 39 -11.10 -10.02 -0.87
C TYR A 39 -10.33 -11.33 -1.07
N LEU A 40 -9.14 -11.47 -0.48
CA LEU A 40 -8.30 -12.66 -0.67
C LEU A 40 -8.97 -13.92 -0.10
N CYS A 41 -9.54 -13.85 1.09
CA CYS A 41 -10.24 -14.99 1.71
C CYS A 41 -11.53 -15.36 0.98
N GLY A 42 -12.27 -14.38 0.44
CA GLY A 42 -13.47 -14.65 -0.35
C GLY A 42 -13.17 -15.19 -1.74
N ARG A 43 -12.12 -14.67 -2.40
CA ARG A 43 -11.78 -15.01 -3.79
C ARG A 43 -10.94 -16.28 -3.93
N TYR A 44 -10.11 -16.57 -2.94
CA TYR A 44 -9.15 -17.69 -2.92
C TYR A 44 -9.17 -18.47 -1.59
N PRO A 45 -10.34 -19.00 -1.16
CA PRO A 45 -10.50 -19.68 0.14
C PRO A 45 -9.64 -20.96 0.30
N GLU A 46 -9.15 -21.53 -0.80
CA GLU A 46 -8.19 -22.63 -0.81
C GLU A 46 -6.77 -22.22 -0.44
N VAL A 47 -6.45 -20.92 -0.53
CA VAL A 47 -5.13 -20.36 -0.22
C VAL A 47 -5.14 -19.57 1.09
N PHE A 48 -6.19 -18.76 1.31
CA PHE A 48 -6.32 -17.89 2.46
C PHE A 48 -7.50 -18.28 3.33
N GLU A 49 -7.36 -18.07 4.63
CA GLU A 49 -8.43 -18.29 5.60
C GLU A 49 -8.35 -17.21 6.67
N ILE A 50 -9.50 -16.63 7.00
CA ILE A 50 -9.64 -15.65 8.06
C ILE A 50 -10.37 -16.28 9.25
N ASP A 51 -9.78 -16.18 10.43
CA ASP A 51 -10.38 -16.57 11.69
C ASP A 51 -9.92 -15.61 12.79
N ASN A 52 -10.85 -15.19 13.67
CA ASN A 52 -10.55 -14.33 14.83
C ASN A 52 -9.63 -13.13 14.52
N ASN A 53 -9.94 -12.35 13.48
CA ASN A 53 -9.10 -11.24 12.99
C ASN A 53 -7.66 -11.64 12.65
N ALA A 54 -7.44 -12.88 12.20
CA ALA A 54 -6.15 -13.33 11.70
C ALA A 54 -6.32 -13.99 10.34
N VAL A 55 -5.47 -13.61 9.39
CA VAL A 55 -5.42 -14.21 8.06
C VAL A 55 -4.25 -15.19 8.03
N SER A 56 -4.56 -16.45 7.70
CA SER A 56 -3.57 -17.50 7.47
C SER A 56 -3.39 -17.76 5.98
N ILE A 57 -2.14 -17.99 5.56
CA ILE A 57 -1.79 -18.43 4.20
C ILE A 57 -1.51 -19.93 4.27
N LYS A 58 -2.46 -20.75 3.85
CA LYS A 58 -2.41 -22.23 4.01
C LYS A 58 -1.15 -22.87 3.43
N LYS A 59 -0.65 -22.33 2.30
CA LYS A 59 0.53 -22.86 1.60
C LYS A 59 1.85 -22.59 2.34
N THR A 60 1.94 -21.52 3.11
CA THR A 60 3.18 -21.12 3.81
C THR A 60 3.10 -21.26 5.32
N GLY A 61 1.90 -21.46 5.88
CA GLY A 61 1.65 -21.49 7.32
C GLY A 61 1.79 -20.13 8.01
N LYS A 62 2.03 -19.04 7.26
CA LYS A 62 2.14 -17.70 7.84
C LYS A 62 0.77 -17.20 8.30
N VAL A 63 0.76 -16.50 9.43
CA VAL A 63 -0.44 -15.92 10.04
C VAL A 63 -0.19 -14.45 10.33
N TYR A 64 -1.12 -13.60 9.92
CA TYR A 64 -1.08 -12.16 10.15
C TYR A 64 -2.33 -11.72 10.89
N ARG A 65 -2.17 -11.04 12.03
CA ARG A 65 -3.30 -10.49 12.78
C ARG A 65 -3.67 -9.10 12.27
N LEU A 66 -4.97 -8.90 12.05
CA LEU A 66 -5.59 -7.63 11.67
C LEU A 66 -5.83 -6.84 12.96
N GLY A 67 -5.10 -5.73 13.15
CA GLY A 67 -5.30 -4.84 14.30
C GLY A 67 -4.67 -5.30 15.62
N ASP A 68 -3.61 -6.12 15.60
CA ASP A 68 -2.87 -6.47 16.82
C ASP A 68 -2.02 -5.27 17.31
N PRO A 69 -2.36 -4.64 18.46
CA PRO A 69 -1.66 -3.46 18.95
C PRO A 69 -0.23 -3.75 19.44
N ILE A 70 0.12 -5.03 19.62
CA ILE A 70 1.45 -5.49 20.05
C ILE A 70 2.30 -5.84 18.82
N SER A 71 1.68 -6.01 17.65
CA SER A 71 2.40 -6.27 16.41
C SER A 71 3.33 -5.11 16.05
N ARG A 72 4.55 -5.45 15.65
CA ARG A 72 5.52 -4.49 15.11
C ARG A 72 5.27 -4.17 13.62
N LEU A 73 4.35 -4.89 12.98
CA LEU A 73 4.03 -4.72 11.58
C LEU A 73 2.92 -3.69 11.42
N GLU A 74 3.14 -2.73 10.52
CA GLU A 74 2.16 -1.73 10.18
C GLU A 74 1.06 -2.32 9.28
N PRO A 75 -0.20 -1.85 9.36
CA PRO A 75 -1.31 -2.44 8.62
C PRO A 75 -1.07 -2.55 7.10
N LEU A 76 -0.53 -1.50 6.49
CA LEU A 76 -0.23 -1.48 5.04
C LEU A 76 0.88 -2.46 4.65
N GLU A 77 1.87 -2.68 5.53
CA GLU A 77 2.89 -3.70 5.31
C GLU A 77 2.30 -5.11 5.38
N VAL A 78 1.37 -5.36 6.30
CA VAL A 78 0.65 -6.64 6.35
C VAL A 78 -0.16 -6.85 5.08
N ALA A 79 -0.86 -5.83 4.61
CA ALA A 79 -1.64 -5.88 3.38
C ALA A 79 -0.76 -6.22 2.17
N ALA A 80 0.40 -5.56 2.04
CA ALA A 80 1.36 -5.82 0.96
C ALA A 80 1.93 -7.25 1.02
N ARG A 81 2.18 -7.79 2.22
CA ARG A 81 2.65 -9.18 2.40
C ARG A 81 1.58 -10.22 2.04
N LEU A 82 0.31 -9.93 2.32
CA LEU A 82 -0.82 -10.78 1.98
C LEU A 82 -1.08 -10.78 0.47
N ALA A 83 -1.18 -9.58 -0.12
CA ALA A 83 -1.50 -9.39 -1.53
C ALA A 83 -0.32 -9.71 -2.46
N MET A 84 0.93 -9.61 -1.96
CA MET A 84 2.15 -9.65 -2.77
C MET A 84 2.19 -8.54 -3.84
N GLU A 85 1.65 -7.37 -3.51
CA GLU A 85 1.51 -6.23 -4.40
C GLU A 85 2.08 -4.95 -3.75
N ASP A 86 2.43 -3.98 -4.60
CA ASP A 86 2.75 -2.63 -4.16
C ASP A 86 1.45 -1.85 -3.91
N LEU A 87 1.30 -1.31 -2.70
CA LEU A 87 0.07 -0.63 -2.26
C LEU A 87 0.37 0.79 -1.81
N SER A 88 -0.49 1.74 -2.18
CA SER A 88 -0.37 3.15 -1.83
C SER A 88 -1.70 3.72 -1.33
N ILE A 89 -1.65 4.55 -0.29
CA ILE A 89 -2.76 5.37 0.17
C ILE A 89 -2.57 6.79 -0.36
N VAL A 90 -3.61 7.29 -1.02
CA VAL A 90 -3.68 8.67 -1.50
C VAL A 90 -4.76 9.37 -0.70
N LEU A 91 -4.42 10.51 -0.10
CA LEU A 91 -5.35 11.38 0.62
C LEU A 91 -5.44 12.74 -0.07
N GLU A 92 -6.43 13.54 0.32
CA GLU A 92 -6.58 14.92 -0.14
C GLU A 92 -6.13 15.89 0.96
N ASN A 93 -5.36 16.91 0.59
CA ASN A 93 -4.94 17.97 1.52
C ASN A 93 -5.98 19.11 1.59
N GLU A 94 -5.77 20.08 2.49
CA GLU A 94 -6.66 21.24 2.65
C GLU A 94 -6.83 22.10 1.38
N ALA A 95 -5.90 22.01 0.43
CA ALA A 95 -5.95 22.70 -0.85
C ALA A 95 -6.66 21.90 -1.96
N GLY A 96 -7.26 20.75 -1.64
CA GLY A 96 -7.96 19.89 -2.60
C GLY A 96 -7.02 19.09 -3.50
N GLN A 97 -5.76 18.90 -3.11
CA GLN A 97 -4.77 18.17 -3.90
C GLN A 97 -4.57 16.76 -3.34
N SER A 98 -4.68 15.77 -4.22
CA SER A 98 -4.37 14.38 -3.88
C SER A 98 -2.86 14.17 -3.72
N TYR A 99 -2.43 13.51 -2.64
CA TYR A 99 -1.04 13.27 -2.30
C TYR A 99 -0.79 11.87 -1.73
N LEU A 100 0.45 11.38 -1.89
CA LEU A 100 0.87 10.08 -1.39
C LEU A 100 1.04 10.11 0.13
N ALA A 101 0.11 9.52 0.86
CA ALA A 101 0.08 9.58 2.33
C ALA A 101 0.66 8.32 2.99
N ALA A 102 0.63 7.18 2.31
CA ALA A 102 1.36 5.99 2.69
C ALA A 102 1.69 5.13 1.47
N THR A 103 2.76 4.34 1.54
CA THR A 103 3.10 3.38 0.50
C THR A 103 3.91 2.22 1.05
N ALA A 104 3.59 1.02 0.59
CA ALA A 104 4.40 -0.18 0.69
C ALA A 104 4.74 -0.60 -0.75
N SER A 105 5.87 -0.13 -1.27
CA SER A 105 6.32 -0.37 -2.65
C SER A 105 7.68 -1.04 -2.64
N LEU A 106 7.71 -2.33 -2.96
CA LEU A 106 8.89 -3.17 -2.88
C LEU A 106 9.67 -3.23 -4.19
N PHE A 107 8.98 -3.07 -5.32
CA PHE A 107 9.60 -3.11 -6.65
C PHE A 107 9.30 -1.84 -7.49
N PRO A 108 9.43 -0.63 -6.93
CA PRO A 108 9.15 0.60 -7.67
C PRO A 108 10.20 0.82 -8.77
N VAL A 109 9.73 1.20 -9.96
CA VAL A 109 10.62 1.60 -11.07
C VAL A 109 10.92 3.09 -10.97
N GLY A 110 12.17 3.43 -10.67
CA GLY A 110 12.68 4.81 -10.76
C GLY A 110 12.34 5.73 -9.58
N TRP A 111 11.98 5.18 -8.42
CA TRP A 111 11.81 5.91 -7.16
C TRP A 111 11.78 4.97 -5.95
N CYS A 112 11.87 5.51 -4.74
CA CYS A 112 11.59 4.78 -3.50
C CYS A 112 10.68 5.56 -2.55
N ALA A 113 10.05 4.86 -1.60
CA ALA A 113 9.01 5.39 -0.72
C ALA A 113 9.42 6.68 0.00
N MET A 114 10.64 6.72 0.56
CA MET A 114 11.16 7.90 1.27
C MET A 114 11.35 9.14 0.39
N GLU A 115 11.47 9.00 -0.93
CA GLU A 115 11.68 10.13 -1.84
C GLU A 115 10.38 10.83 -2.23
N ARG A 116 9.23 10.15 -2.10
CA ARG A 116 7.95 10.62 -2.65
C ARG A 116 6.82 10.69 -1.65
N ILE A 117 7.02 10.22 -0.42
CA ILE A 117 6.01 10.39 0.63
C ILE A 117 5.68 11.88 0.81
N GLY A 118 4.39 12.21 0.85
CA GLY A 118 3.89 13.60 0.89
C GLY A 118 3.80 14.31 -0.46
N TYR A 119 4.30 13.71 -1.56
CA TYR A 119 4.18 14.34 -2.88
C TYR A 119 2.74 14.29 -3.37
N THR A 120 2.29 15.40 -3.93
CA THR A 120 1.07 15.44 -4.74
C THR A 120 1.21 14.54 -5.97
N ILE A 121 0.07 14.08 -6.52
CA ILE A 121 0.07 13.33 -7.79
C ILE A 121 0.81 14.12 -8.88
N ALA A 122 0.63 15.43 -8.95
CA ALA A 122 1.30 16.30 -9.90
C ALA A 122 2.84 16.28 -9.73
N GLN A 123 3.34 16.39 -8.50
CA GLN A 123 4.78 16.31 -8.21
C GLN A 123 5.37 14.95 -8.57
N MET A 124 4.66 13.86 -8.27
CA MET A 124 5.11 12.51 -8.63
C MET A 124 5.28 12.32 -10.14
N HIS A 125 4.46 12.98 -10.95
CA HIS A 125 4.45 12.87 -12.40
C HIS A 125 5.22 13.98 -13.12
N GLY A 126 5.84 14.92 -12.40
CA GLY A 126 6.66 15.99 -12.99
C GLY A 126 7.71 15.52 -14.03
N PRO A 127 8.39 14.37 -13.83
CA PRO A 127 9.33 13.83 -14.82
C PRO A 127 8.67 13.28 -16.10
N VAL A 128 7.36 13.05 -16.11
CA VAL A 128 6.64 12.47 -17.25
C VAL A 128 6.45 13.53 -18.34
N PRO A 129 7.00 13.33 -19.56
CA PRO A 129 6.86 14.30 -20.63
C PRO A 129 5.39 14.62 -20.92
N LEU A 130 5.09 15.91 -21.07
CA LEU A 130 3.74 16.43 -21.38
C LEU A 130 2.66 16.22 -20.31
N TRP A 131 2.99 15.76 -19.09
CA TRP A 131 2.02 15.53 -18.01
C TRP A 131 1.08 16.73 -17.79
N HIS A 132 1.65 17.89 -17.49
CA HIS A 132 0.91 19.14 -17.23
C HIS A 132 0.15 19.67 -18.45
N LYS A 133 0.50 19.22 -19.67
CA LYS A 133 -0.11 19.73 -20.90
C LYS A 133 -1.30 18.90 -21.37
N LYS A 134 -1.35 17.60 -21.07
CA LYS A 134 -2.31 16.67 -21.70
C LYS A 134 -2.93 15.63 -20.78
N THR A 135 -2.34 15.33 -19.63
CA THR A 135 -2.70 14.12 -18.86
C THR A 135 -3.26 14.44 -17.48
N GLU A 136 -2.71 15.46 -16.83
CA GLU A 136 -3.04 15.82 -15.44
C GLU A 136 -4.54 16.01 -15.20
N PHE A 137 -5.22 16.81 -16.05
CA PHE A 137 -6.64 17.09 -15.91
C PHE A 137 -7.51 15.83 -15.93
N SER A 138 -7.25 14.92 -16.87
CA SER A 138 -8.02 13.68 -17.02
C SER A 138 -7.82 12.74 -15.84
N VAL A 139 -6.60 12.64 -15.31
CA VAL A 139 -6.28 11.80 -14.15
C VAL A 139 -6.92 12.37 -12.88
N ASN A 140 -6.73 13.67 -12.62
CA ASN A 140 -7.32 14.32 -11.44
C ASN A 140 -8.86 14.18 -11.46
N LYS A 141 -9.50 14.34 -12.62
CA LYS A 141 -10.95 14.14 -12.76
C LYS A 141 -11.39 12.72 -12.39
N LEU A 142 -10.64 11.69 -12.76
CA LEU A 142 -11.01 10.29 -12.47
C LEU A 142 -10.73 9.90 -11.01
N VAL A 143 -9.66 10.42 -10.42
CA VAL A 143 -9.26 10.11 -9.04
C VAL A 143 -10.14 10.84 -8.04
N ILE A 144 -10.56 12.08 -8.32
CA ILE A 144 -11.36 12.91 -7.39
C ILE A 144 -12.87 12.65 -7.53
N ALA A 145 -13.37 12.20 -8.69
CA ALA A 145 -14.82 12.08 -8.95
C ALA A 145 -15.47 10.78 -8.43
N ARG A 146 -14.88 10.09 -7.46
CA ARG A 146 -15.46 8.86 -6.86
C ARG A 146 -15.72 9.03 -5.36
N HIS A 147 -16.56 10.00 -5.02
CA HIS A 147 -17.25 10.09 -3.73
C HIS A 147 -18.72 10.41 -3.97
#